data_AF-A0A2V9H3L1-F1
#
_entry.id   AF-A0A2V9H3L1-F1
#
_cell.length_a   1.000
_cell.length_b   1.000
_cell.length_c   1.000
_cell.angle_alpha   90.00
_cell.angle_beta   90.00
_cell.angle_gamma   90.00
#
_symmetry.space_group_name_H-M   'P 1'
#
loop_
_entity.id
_entity.type
_entity.pdbx_description
1 polymer ?
#
loop_
_entity_poly.entity_id
_entity_poly.type
_entity_poly.pdbx_seq_one_letter_code
_entity_poly.pdbx_strand_id
1 'polypeptide(L)'
;MRPITFNPAVLRRYLLRHQIAELPQLKRVLGTSVDLTVFRKLQHLGYLTSYSHRGRFYTLQEIARFDARGLWSHESVWFSRYGSLVDTVE
;
A
#
# COMPACT_ATOMS: atom_id res chain seq x y z
N MET A 1 -3.85 -9.65 -30.43
CA MET A 1 -3.25 -9.80 -29.08
C MET A 1 -4.35 -9.62 -28.04
N ARG A 2 -4.47 -10.51 -27.04
CA ARG A 2 -5.35 -10.24 -25.89
C ARG A 2 -4.66 -9.21 -24.98
N PRO A 3 -5.37 -8.17 -24.49
CA PRO A 3 -4.77 -7.22 -23.56
C PRO A 3 -4.41 -7.93 -22.24
N ILE A 4 -3.19 -7.69 -21.75
CA ILE A 4 -2.76 -8.17 -20.44
C ILE A 4 -3.65 -7.52 -19.39
N THR A 5 -4.36 -8.33 -18.61
CA THR A 5 -5.28 -7.86 -17.57
C THR A 5 -4.69 -8.10 -16.19
N PHE A 6 -4.49 -7.02 -15.43
CA PHE A 6 -3.99 -7.07 -14.06
C PHE A 6 -5.15 -6.99 -13.07
N ASN A 7 -5.40 -8.06 -12.33
CA ASN A 7 -6.47 -8.16 -11.35
C ASN A 7 -6.06 -7.55 -10.00
N PRO A 8 -6.65 -6.43 -9.54
CA PRO A 8 -6.28 -5.82 -8.25
C PRO A 8 -6.58 -6.72 -7.03
N ALA A 9 -7.50 -7.68 -7.15
CA ALA A 9 -7.87 -8.56 -6.03
C ALA A 9 -6.71 -9.40 -5.47
N VAL A 10 -5.68 -9.67 -6.28
CA VAL A 10 -4.47 -10.40 -5.83
C VAL A 10 -3.64 -9.57 -4.86
N LEU A 11 -3.51 -8.26 -5.09
CA LEU A 11 -2.85 -7.34 -4.17
C LEU A 11 -3.64 -7.21 -2.87
N ARG A 12 -4.97 -7.06 -2.98
CA ARG A 12 -5.85 -6.96 -1.82
C ARG A 12 -5.71 -8.18 -0.92
N ARG A 13 -5.81 -9.39 -1.48
CA ARG A 13 -5.69 -10.65 -0.73
C ARG A 13 -4.31 -10.79 -0.08
N TYR A 14 -3.26 -10.39 -0.78
CA TYR A 14 -1.90 -10.42 -0.25
C TYR A 14 -1.75 -9.47 0.95
N LEU A 15 -2.20 -8.23 0.82
CA LEU A 15 -2.14 -7.24 1.90
C LEU A 15 -3.03 -7.61 3.09
N LEU A 16 -4.23 -8.16 2.87
CA LEU A 16 -5.06 -8.66 3.98
C LEU A 16 -4.35 -9.77 4.78
N ARG A 17 -3.54 -10.60 4.12
CA ARG A 17 -2.78 -11.67 4.76
C ARG A 17 -1.51 -11.18 5.46
N HIS A 18 -0.78 -10.25 4.84
CA HIS A 18 0.55 -9.82 5.28
C HIS A 18 0.58 -8.46 5.98
N GLN A 19 -0.56 -7.75 6.02
CA GLN A 19 -0.76 -6.40 6.58
C GLN A 19 -0.03 -5.28 5.83
N ILE A 20 1.27 -5.45 5.56
CA ILE A 20 2.11 -4.51 4.82
C ILE A 20 2.96 -5.25 3.77
N ALA A 21 3.43 -4.52 2.75
CA ALA A 21 4.30 -5.07 1.72
C ALA A 21 5.23 -4.01 1.11
N GLU A 22 6.36 -4.44 0.58
CA GLU A 22 7.24 -3.63 -0.26
C GLU A 22 6.88 -3.76 -1.74
N LEU A 23 7.25 -2.75 -2.54
CA LEU A 23 6.96 -2.71 -3.98
C LEU A 23 7.44 -3.96 -4.75
N PRO A 24 8.64 -4.54 -4.50
CA PRO A 24 9.07 -5.77 -5.16
C PRO A 24 8.18 -7.00 -4.87
N GLN A 25 7.57 -7.06 -3.68
CA GLN A 25 6.62 -8.13 -3.36
C GLN A 25 5.32 -7.95 -4.16
N LEU A 26 4.80 -6.71 -4.20
CA LEU A 26 3.57 -6.38 -4.93
C LEU A 26 3.72 -6.61 -6.44
N LYS A 27 4.89 -6.30 -7.02
CA LYS A 27 5.25 -6.65 -8.40
C LYS A 27 5.12 -8.15 -8.67
N ARG A 28 5.73 -8.98 -7.82
CA ARG A 28 5.68 -10.44 -7.95
C ARG A 28 4.25 -10.96 -7.85
N VAL A 29 3.48 -10.46 -6.89
CA VAL A 29 2.08 -10.84 -6.68
C VAL A 29 1.19 -10.44 -7.87
N LEU A 30 1.41 -9.27 -8.46
CA LEU A 30 0.65 -8.79 -9.61
C LEU A 30 1.11 -9.39 -10.95
N GLY A 31 2.32 -9.95 -11.00
CA GLY A 31 2.92 -10.48 -12.22
C GLY A 31 3.41 -9.38 -13.18
N THR A 32 3.95 -8.28 -12.66
CA THR A 32 4.48 -7.17 -13.47
C THR A 32 5.84 -6.70 -12.96
N SER A 33 6.70 -6.22 -13.87
CA SER A 33 7.92 -5.49 -13.53
C SER A 33 7.70 -3.98 -13.42
N VAL A 34 6.53 -3.48 -13.83
CA VAL A 34 6.24 -2.05 -14.00
C VAL A 34 5.61 -1.45 -12.74
N ASP A 35 6.31 -0.49 -12.12
CA ASP A 35 5.86 0.23 -10.91
C ASP A 35 4.49 0.87 -11.10
N LEU A 36 4.32 1.61 -12.20
CA LEU A 36 3.09 2.35 -12.49
C LEU A 36 1.85 1.43 -12.56
N THR A 37 2.03 0.17 -13.00
CA THR A 37 0.95 -0.81 -13.03
C THR A 37 0.54 -1.20 -11.61
N VAL A 38 1.49 -1.42 -10.70
CA VAL A 38 1.21 -1.71 -9.29
C VAL A 38 0.49 -0.53 -8.64
N PHE A 39 1.01 0.69 -8.80
CA PHE A 39 0.39 1.88 -8.21
C PHE A 39 -1.02 2.12 -8.71
N ARG A 40 -1.30 1.99 -10.01
CA ARG A 40 -2.67 2.09 -10.54
C ARG A 40 -3.62 1.09 -9.90
N LYS A 41 -3.18 -0.14 -9.64
CA LYS A 41 -4.00 -1.16 -8.98
C LYS A 41 -4.17 -0.92 -7.50
N LEU A 42 -3.14 -0.43 -6.80
CA LEU A 42 -3.23 -0.03 -5.41
C LEU A 42 -4.17 1.17 -5.22
N GLN A 43 -4.13 2.18 -6.11
CA GLN A 43 -5.03 3.35 -6.05
C GLN A 43 -6.51 2.92 -6.03
N HIS A 44 -6.89 1.93 -6.83
CA HIS A 44 -8.26 1.38 -6.82
C HIS A 44 -8.64 0.67 -5.52
N LEU A 45 -7.68 0.35 -4.65
CA LEU A 45 -7.89 -0.36 -3.39
C LEU A 45 -7.82 0.55 -2.15
N GLY A 46 -7.57 1.86 -2.31
CA GLY A 46 -7.39 2.77 -1.18
C GLY A 46 -6.18 2.40 -0.33
N TYR A 47 -4.99 2.42 -0.94
CA TYR A 47 -3.75 2.10 -0.25
C TYR A 47 -3.17 3.27 0.53
N LEU A 48 -2.31 2.97 1.49
CA LEU A 48 -1.49 3.93 2.21
C LEU A 48 -0.01 3.59 2.05
N THR A 49 0.83 4.60 2.16
CA THR A 49 2.29 4.47 2.16
C THR A 49 2.83 4.83 3.54
N SER A 50 3.83 4.10 4.03
CA SER A 50 4.46 4.39 5.32
C SER A 50 5.18 5.73 5.29
N TYR A 51 5.05 6.58 6.31
CA TYR A 51 5.90 7.78 6.42
C TYR A 51 7.26 7.48 7.06
N SER A 52 7.36 6.38 7.80
CA SER A 52 8.64 5.81 8.24
C SER A 52 9.37 5.12 7.09
N HIS A 53 10.64 4.73 7.30
CA HIS A 53 11.41 3.90 6.36
C HIS A 53 11.42 4.44 4.92
N ARG A 54 11.33 5.76 4.75
CA ARG A 54 11.34 6.47 3.45
C ARG A 54 10.24 6.01 2.47
N GLY A 55 9.02 5.74 2.94
CA GLY A 55 7.94 5.37 2.00
C GLY A 55 7.99 3.93 1.49
N ARG A 56 8.80 3.06 2.13
CA ARG A 56 9.10 1.72 1.61
C ARG A 56 7.94 0.74 1.65
N PHE A 57 6.99 0.94 2.57
CA PHE A 57 5.91 -0.02 2.82
C PHE A 57 4.55 0.51 2.41
N TYR A 58 3.72 -0.40 1.92
CA TYR A 58 2.37 -0.16 1.45
C TYR A 58 1.39 -1.04 2.21
N THR A 59 0.19 -0.53 2.46
CA THR A 59 -0.91 -1.24 3.12
C THR A 59 -2.26 -0.80 2.54
N LEU A 60 -3.37 -1.38 3.00
CA LEU A 60 -4.72 -0.91 2.68
C LEU A 60 -5.30 -0.10 3.84
N GLN A 61 -6.09 0.92 3.51
CA GLN A 61 -6.79 1.70 4.52
C GLN A 61 -7.74 0.84 5.38
N GLU A 62 -8.34 -0.21 4.81
CA GLU A 62 -9.22 -1.14 5.55
C GLU A 62 -8.50 -1.99 6.62
N ILE A 63 -7.17 -2.13 6.48
CA ILE A 63 -6.32 -2.88 7.42
C ILE A 63 -5.94 -1.99 8.61
N ALA A 64 -5.63 -0.71 8.35
CA ALA A 64 -5.09 0.20 9.34
C ALA A 64 -6.06 0.47 10.49
N ARG A 65 -5.58 0.29 11.73
CA ARG A 65 -6.31 0.61 12.96
C ARG A 65 -5.74 1.90 13.55
N PHE A 66 -6.25 3.02 13.06
CA PHE A 66 -5.75 4.33 13.46
C PHE A 66 -6.12 4.69 14.89
N ASP A 67 -5.19 5.36 15.59
CA ASP A 67 -5.45 6.02 16.87
C ASP A 67 -6.22 7.34 16.68
N ALA A 68 -6.49 8.03 17.79
CA ALA A 68 -7.21 9.32 17.78
C ALA A 68 -6.50 10.42 16.95
N ARG A 69 -5.20 10.28 16.70
CA ARG A 69 -4.41 11.21 15.89
C ARG A 69 -4.33 10.78 14.42
N GLY A 70 -4.95 9.66 14.06
CA GLY A 70 -4.91 9.14 12.70
C GLY A 70 -3.62 8.37 12.37
N LEU A 71 -2.90 7.88 13.39
CA LEU A 71 -1.65 7.14 13.22
C LEU A 71 -1.88 5.64 13.46
N TRP A 72 -1.22 4.82 12.66
CA TRP A 72 -1.20 3.37 12.83
C TRP A 72 0.23 2.87 12.66
N SER A 73 0.65 1.92 13.49
CA SER A 73 1.94 1.26 13.35
C SER A 73 1.79 -0.27 13.32
N HIS A 74 2.68 -0.89 12.55
CA HIS A 74 2.82 -2.34 12.44
C HIS A 74 4.29 -2.67 12.30
N GLU A 75 4.85 -3.50 13.18
CA GLU A 75 6.26 -3.92 13.15
C GLU A 75 7.27 -2.76 13.01
N SER A 76 7.08 -1.68 13.78
CA SER A 76 7.90 -0.45 13.71
C SER A 76 7.82 0.32 12.38
N VAL A 77 6.87 -0.01 11.52
CA VAL A 77 6.49 0.75 10.33
C VAL A 77 5.27 1.59 10.66
N TRP A 78 5.31 2.88 10.30
CA TRP A 78 4.30 3.85 10.66
C TRP A 78 3.57 4.42 9.44
N PHE A 79 2.25 4.54 9.58
CA PHE A 79 1.31 5.02 8.58
C PHE A 79 0.44 6.13 9.16
N SER A 80 0.03 7.05 8.29
CA SER A 80 -0.91 8.12 8.61
C SER A 80 -2.14 7.96 7.72
N ARG A 81 -3.33 8.21 8.28
CA ARG A 81 -4.58 8.29 7.49
C ARG A 81 -4.57 9.44 6.48
N TYR A 82 -3.69 10.42 6.68
CA TYR A 82 -3.51 11.59 5.81
C TYR A 82 -2.51 11.34 4.68
N GLY A 83 -1.98 10.10 4.56
CA GLY A 83 -1.04 9.73 3.50
C GLY A 83 0.42 9.96 3.91
N SER A 84 1.18 10.70 3.10
CA SER A 84 2.57 11.02 3.41
C SER A 84 2.63 12.17 4.41
N LEU A 85 3.64 12.19 5.29
CA LEU A 85 3.78 13.23 6.33
C LEU A 85 3.93 14.65 5.75
N VAL A 86 4.16 14.79 4.44
CA VAL A 86 4.19 16.07 3.71
C VAL A 86 2.80 16.72 3.68
N ASP A 87 1.71 15.95 3.80
CA ASP A 87 0.33 16.46 3.92
C ASP A 87 -0.13 16.59 5.39
N THR A 88 0.78 16.47 6.37
CA THR A 88 0.46 16.45 7.82
C THR A 88 1.04 17.65 8.58
N VAL A 89 1.67 18.62 7.91
CA VAL A 89 2.20 19.84 8.55
C VAL A 89 1.64 21.07 7.84
N GLU A 90 0.53 21.59 8.38
CA GLU A 90 0.18 23.02 8.32
C GLU A 90 -0.06 23.50 9.76
#